data_AF-R6KFQ9-F1
#
_entry.id   AF-R6KFQ9-F1
#
_cell.length_a   1.000
_cell.length_b   1.000
_cell.length_c   1.000
_cell.angle_alpha   90.00
_cell.angle_beta   90.00
_cell.angle_gamma   90.00
#
_symmetry.space_group_name_H-M   'P 1'
#
loop_
_entity.id
_entity.type
_entity.pdbx_description
1 polymer ?
#
loop_
_entity_poly.entity_id
_entity_poly.type
_entity_poly.pdbx_seq_one_letter_code
_entity_poly.pdbx_strand_id
1 'polypeptide(L)'
;MLILKIAGLIAVGAAAGLVTATGLFALISSIGLINRYADVTDTKEHIMLYEEMIIIGAGLGNIWDIFDLPLHAGVAGLLIYGLVSGIFIGTFLICLAETVKALPILTHRVRLKKGLGFIVLFIAVGKCVGHLIYYLVAYA
;
A
#
# COMPACT_ATOMS: atom_id res chain seq x y z
N MET A 1 -26.57 -26.52 -10.74
CA MET A 1 -26.26 -25.89 -9.43
C MET A 1 -24.74 -25.72 -9.21
N LEU A 2 -23.91 -26.71 -9.52
CA LEU A 2 -22.44 -26.64 -9.37
C LEU A 2 -21.77 -25.57 -10.26
N ILE A 3 -22.13 -25.53 -11.56
CA ILE A 3 -21.56 -24.56 -12.52
C ILE A 3 -21.86 -23.11 -12.11
N LEU A 4 -23.07 -22.83 -11.62
CA LEU A 4 -23.45 -21.49 -11.16
C LEU A 4 -22.65 -21.06 -9.92
N LYS A 5 -22.37 -21.99 -8.99
CA LYS A 5 -21.52 -21.73 -7.84
C LYS A 5 -20.07 -21.44 -8.24
N ILE A 6 -19.51 -22.22 -9.17
CA ILE A 6 -18.14 -22.02 -9.67
C ILE A 6 -18.03 -20.68 -10.40
N ALA A 7 -19.00 -20.36 -11.27
CA ALA A 7 -19.05 -19.08 -11.96
C ALA A 7 -19.13 -17.90 -10.97
N GLY A 8 -19.95 -18.01 -9.92
CA GLY A 8 -20.03 -17.02 -8.86
C GLY A 8 -18.70 -16.85 -8.10
N LEU A 9 -18.02 -17.95 -7.78
CA LEU A 9 -16.72 -17.92 -7.11
C LEU A 9 -15.63 -17.25 -7.97
N ILE A 10 -15.61 -17.56 -9.27
CA ILE A 10 -14.67 -16.95 -10.22
C ILE A 10 -14.94 -15.44 -10.34
N ALA A 11 -16.21 -15.04 -10.45
CA ALA A 11 -16.57 -13.63 -10.57
C ALA A 11 -16.18 -12.83 -9.31
N VAL A 12 -16.47 -13.35 -8.12
CA VAL A 12 -16.09 -12.70 -6.85
C VAL A 12 -14.58 -12.70 -6.66
N GLY A 13 -13.89 -13.80 -6.99
CA GLY A 13 -12.44 -13.89 -6.92
C GLY A 13 -11.74 -12.89 -7.84
N ALA A 14 -12.21 -12.78 -9.09
CA ALA A 14 -11.68 -11.81 -10.05
C ALA A 14 -11.95 -10.36 -9.60
N ALA A 15 -13.16 -10.07 -9.12
CA ALA A 15 -13.49 -8.73 -8.62
C ALA A 15 -12.64 -8.36 -7.40
N ALA A 16 -12.51 -9.26 -6.43
CA ALA A 16 -11.68 -9.05 -5.25
C ALA A 16 -10.21 -8.82 -5.63
N GLY A 17 -9.66 -9.64 -6.54
CA GLY A 17 -8.28 -9.50 -7.03
C GLY A 17 -8.03 -8.18 -7.75
N LEU A 18 -8.98 -7.73 -8.59
CA LEU A 18 -8.86 -6.41 -9.25
C LEU A 18 -8.87 -5.27 -8.24
N VAL A 19 -9.75 -5.33 -7.23
CA VAL A 19 -9.85 -4.30 -6.19
C VAL A 19 -8.56 -4.21 -5.38
N THR A 20 -7.99 -5.35 -4.97
CA THR A 20 -6.76 -5.36 -4.17
C THR A 20 -5.55 -4.93 -4.99
N ALA A 21 -5.41 -5.40 -6.24
CA ALA A 21 -4.32 -5.00 -7.13
C ALA A 21 -4.36 -3.50 -7.44
N THR A 22 -5.55 -2.96 -7.74
CA THR A 22 -5.75 -1.53 -7.96
C THR A 22 -5.43 -0.73 -6.69
N GLY A 23 -5.83 -1.22 -5.51
CA GLY A 23 -5.53 -0.57 -4.23
C GLY A 23 -4.03 -0.46 -3.95
N LEU A 24 -3.28 -1.56 -4.16
CA LEU A 24 -1.83 -1.57 -4.01
C LEU A 24 -1.16 -0.61 -5.00
N PHE A 25 -1.52 -0.68 -6.27
CA PHE A 25 -0.92 0.18 -7.30
C PHE A 25 -1.25 1.66 -7.06
N ALA A 26 -2.50 1.98 -6.71
CA ALA A 26 -2.93 3.33 -6.39
C ALA A 26 -2.16 3.89 -5.18
N LEU A 27 -1.92 3.09 -4.14
CA LEU A 27 -1.15 3.50 -2.97
C LEU A 27 0.30 3.84 -3.34
N ILE A 28 0.99 2.92 -4.02
CA ILE A 28 2.40 3.07 -4.40
C ILE A 28 2.61 4.26 -5.34
N SER A 29 1.70 4.42 -6.31
CA SER A 29 1.74 5.53 -7.27
C SER A 29 1.41 6.88 -6.60
N SER A 30 0.39 6.95 -5.74
CA SER A 30 -0.04 8.20 -5.10
C SER A 30 0.98 8.76 -4.10
N ILE A 31 1.69 7.87 -3.38
CA ILE A 31 2.76 8.27 -2.46
C ILE A 31 4.02 8.71 -3.22
N GLY A 32 4.14 8.35 -4.51
CA GLY A 32 5.28 8.73 -5.34
C GLY A 32 6.53 7.87 -5.12
N LEU A 33 6.37 6.64 -4.62
CA LEU A 33 7.47 5.71 -4.34
C LEU A 33 8.31 5.45 -5.61
N ILE A 34 7.65 5.18 -6.74
CA ILE A 34 8.30 4.91 -8.03
C ILE A 34 9.15 6.10 -8.49
N ASN A 35 8.57 7.30 -8.41
CA ASN A 35 9.27 8.54 -8.76
C ASN A 35 10.51 8.76 -7.88
N ARG A 36 10.43 8.39 -6.59
CA ARG A 36 11.55 8.51 -5.67
C ARG A 36 12.70 7.57 -6.03
N TYR A 37 12.39 6.32 -6.39
CA TYR A 37 13.42 5.39 -6.85
C TYR A 37 14.10 5.89 -8.11
N ALA A 38 13.32 6.34 -9.10
CA ALA A 38 13.87 6.89 -10.34
C ALA A 38 14.68 8.17 -10.14
N ASP A 39 14.34 8.99 -9.13
CA ASP A 39 15.07 10.21 -8.77
C ASP A 39 16.41 9.90 -8.08
N VAL A 40 16.46 8.90 -7.19
CA VAL A 40 17.70 8.50 -6.50
C VAL A 40 18.69 7.79 -7.43
N THR A 41 18.19 7.02 -8.39
CA THR A 41 19.03 6.32 -9.39
C THR A 41 19.35 7.16 -10.62
N ASP A 42 18.91 8.43 -10.66
CA ASP A 42 19.02 9.32 -11.81
C ASP A 42 18.48 8.70 -13.13
N THR A 43 17.49 7.80 -13.00
CA THR A 43 16.96 6.99 -14.11
C THR A 43 15.47 7.32 -14.36
N LYS A 44 15.17 8.62 -14.50
CA LYS A 44 13.78 9.12 -14.69
C LYS A 44 13.14 8.67 -16.00
N GLU A 45 13.94 8.32 -17.00
CA GLU A 45 13.44 7.82 -18.29
C GLU A 45 12.87 6.39 -18.19
N HIS A 46 13.19 5.63 -17.13
CA HIS A 46 12.81 4.22 -17.01
C HIS A 46 11.77 3.95 -15.91
N ILE A 47 10.85 4.88 -15.68
CA ILE A 47 9.74 4.73 -14.71
C ILE A 47 8.93 3.44 -14.95
N MET A 48 8.68 3.11 -16.22
CA MET A 48 7.92 1.91 -16.59
C MET A 48 8.60 0.61 -16.13
N LEU A 49 9.93 0.54 -16.13
CA LEU A 49 10.66 -0.62 -15.63
C LEU A 49 10.47 -0.80 -14.12
N TYR A 50 10.43 0.29 -13.35
CA TYR A 50 10.16 0.23 -11.91
C TYR A 50 8.74 -0.27 -11.62
N GLU A 51 7.75 0.18 -12.40
CA GLU A 51 6.37 -0.31 -12.29
C GLU A 51 6.27 -1.80 -12.58
N GLU A 52 6.88 -2.26 -13.67
CA GLU A 52 6.93 -3.68 -14.03
C GLU A 52 7.60 -4.53 -12.94
N MET A 53 8.69 -4.05 -12.36
CA MET A 53 9.37 -4.74 -11.24
C MET A 53 8.47 -4.87 -10.01
N ILE A 54 7.66 -3.86 -9.70
CA ILE A 54 6.71 -3.92 -8.59
C ILE A 54 5.58 -4.91 -8.91
N ILE A 55 5.07 -4.92 -10.14
CA ILE A 55 4.03 -5.87 -10.58
C ILE A 55 4.54 -7.31 -10.50
N ILE A 56 5.75 -7.56 -11.02
CA ILE A 56 6.40 -8.88 -10.95
C ILE A 56 6.64 -9.28 -9.50
N GLY A 57 7.17 -8.38 -8.68
CA GLY A 57 7.41 -8.64 -7.26
C GLY A 57 6.14 -8.96 -6.48
N ALA A 58 5.06 -8.21 -6.71
CA ALA A 58 3.76 -8.46 -6.11
C ALA A 58 3.16 -9.80 -6.60
N GLY A 59 3.28 -10.10 -7.89
CA GLY A 59 2.85 -11.38 -8.47
C GLY A 59 3.59 -12.57 -7.87
N LEU A 60 4.92 -12.51 -7.82
CA LEU A 60 5.76 -13.54 -7.19
C LEU A 60 5.46 -13.69 -5.70
N GLY A 61 5.25 -12.58 -4.98
CA GLY A 61 4.87 -12.60 -3.57
C GLY A 61 3.52 -13.28 -3.34
N ASN A 62 2.52 -13.02 -4.18
CA ASN A 62 1.22 -13.70 -4.10
C ASN A 62 1.33 -15.20 -4.39
N ILE A 63 2.14 -15.60 -5.39
CA ILE A 63 2.41 -17.01 -5.67
C ILE A 63 3.11 -17.66 -4.47
N TRP A 64 4.06 -16.97 -3.86
CA TRP A 64 4.74 -17.47 -2.68
C TRP A 64 3.78 -17.73 -1.52
N ASP A 65 2.92 -16.76 -1.24
CA ASP A 65 1.95 -16.78 -0.15
C ASP A 65 0.86 -17.85 -0.36
N ILE A 66 0.36 -18.01 -1.59
CA ILE A 66 -0.75 -18.93 -1.88
C ILE A 66 -0.33 -20.41 -1.89
N PHE A 67 0.92 -20.70 -2.26
CA PHE A 67 1.43 -22.08 -2.36
C PHE A 67 2.24 -22.51 -1.12
N ASP A 68 2.37 -21.65 -0.10
CA ASP A 68 3.14 -21.90 1.13
C ASP A 68 4.52 -22.53 0.82
N LEU A 69 5.22 -21.98 -0.19
CA LEU A 69 6.47 -22.58 -0.64
C LEU A 69 7.50 -22.57 0.50
N PRO A 70 8.00 -23.75 0.95
CA PRO A 70 8.93 -23.80 2.06
C PRO A 70 10.29 -23.25 1.62
N LEU A 71 10.56 -22.00 1.98
CA LEU A 71 11.85 -21.34 1.74
C LEU A 71 12.83 -21.73 2.83
N HIS A 72 13.72 -22.68 2.53
CA HIS A 72 14.87 -23.00 3.39
C HIS A 72 16.01 -21.99 3.14
N ALA A 73 15.72 -20.70 3.34
CA ALA A 73 16.66 -19.61 3.07
C ALA A 73 17.80 -19.50 4.11
N GLY A 74 17.70 -20.25 5.20
CA GLY A 74 18.61 -20.16 6.34
C GLY A 74 18.69 -18.76 6.94
N VAL A 75 19.70 -18.51 7.77
CA VAL A 75 19.94 -17.20 8.40
C VAL A 75 20.34 -16.15 7.36
N ALA A 76 21.10 -16.56 6.33
CA ALA A 76 21.56 -15.65 5.27
C ALA A 76 20.40 -15.08 4.45
N GLY A 77 19.42 -15.89 4.06
CA GLY A 77 18.24 -15.42 3.33
C GLY A 77 17.35 -14.50 4.17
N LEU A 78 17.23 -14.77 5.48
CA LEU A 78 16.54 -13.90 6.43
C LEU A 78 17.21 -12.52 6.56
N LEU A 79 18.54 -12.47 6.60
CA LEU A 79 19.28 -11.21 6.62
C LEU A 79 19.08 -10.39 5.35
N ILE A 80 19.15 -11.04 4.17
CA ILE A 80 18.93 -10.36 2.89
C ILE A 80 17.49 -9.85 2.81
N TYR A 81 16.51 -10.67 3.18
CA TYR A 81 15.11 -10.25 3.20
C TYR A 81 14.88 -9.07 4.15
N GLY A 82 15.44 -9.14 5.36
CA GLY A 82 15.34 -8.05 6.34
C GLY A 82 15.94 -6.74 5.83
N LEU A 83 17.08 -6.81 5.14
CA LEU A 83 17.73 -5.64 4.55
C LEU A 83 16.87 -5.05 3.41
N VAL A 84 16.40 -5.89 2.49
CA VAL A 84 15.57 -5.44 1.35
C VAL A 84 14.24 -4.86 1.84
N SER A 85 13.56 -5.54 2.78
CA SER A 85 12.34 -5.06 3.41
C SER A 85 12.57 -3.74 4.16
N GLY A 86 13.69 -3.61 4.86
CA GLY A 86 14.09 -2.38 5.54
C GLY A 86 14.28 -1.21 4.57
N ILE A 87 14.94 -1.42 3.43
CA ILE A 87 15.07 -0.40 2.38
C ILE A 87 13.70 0.01 1.85
N PHE A 88 12.83 -0.96 1.56
CA PHE A 88 11.48 -0.69 1.07
C PHE A 88 10.65 0.13 2.07
N ILE A 89 10.58 -0.32 3.33
CA ILE A 89 9.82 0.36 4.40
C ILE A 89 10.41 1.75 4.68
N GLY A 90 11.73 1.88 4.69
CA GLY A 90 12.42 3.16 4.89
C GLY A 90 12.06 4.18 3.81
N THR A 91 12.17 3.79 2.53
CA THR A 91 11.79 4.67 1.41
C THR A 91 10.30 4.97 1.42
N PHE A 92 9.45 3.97 1.70
CA PHE A 92 8.00 4.15 1.81
C PHE A 92 7.64 5.19 2.87
N LEU A 93 8.29 5.15 4.03
CA LEU A 93 8.04 6.10 5.12
C LEU A 93 8.47 7.53 4.75
N ILE A 94 9.61 7.67 4.06
CA ILE A 94 10.10 8.97 3.56
C ILE A 94 9.12 9.56 2.55
N CYS A 95 8.69 8.77 1.56
CA CYS A 95 7.72 9.24 0.56
C CYS A 95 6.39 9.62 1.22
N LEU A 96 5.90 8.82 2.19
CA LEU A 96 4.69 9.17 2.93
C LEU A 96 4.85 10.49 3.68
N ALA A 97 5.99 10.73 4.31
CA ALA A 97 6.28 11.99 4.99
C ALA A 97 6.34 13.18 4.00
N GLU A 98 6.87 12.98 2.80
CA GLU A 98 6.88 13.98 1.73
C GLU A 98 5.46 14.30 1.24
N THR A 99 4.62 13.29 1.00
CA THR A 99 3.22 13.48 0.60
C THR A 99 2.41 14.18 1.70
N VAL A 100 2.62 13.82 2.97
CA VAL A 100 1.93 14.46 4.11
C VAL A 100 2.35 15.92 4.27
N LYS A 101 3.63 16.25 4.03
CA LYS A 101 4.11 17.65 4.03
C LYS A 101 3.47 18.48 2.91
N ALA A 102 3.02 17.87 1.81
CA ALA A 102 2.34 18.58 0.73
C ALA A 102 0.89 18.98 1.11
N LEU A 103 0.24 18.28 2.04
CA LEU A 103 -1.14 18.59 2.49
C LEU A 103 -1.31 20.02 3.04
N PRO A 104 -0.49 20.52 3.99
CA PRO A 104 -0.62 21.88 4.48
C PRO A 104 -0.38 22.92 3.37
N ILE A 105 0.55 22.67 2.46
CA ILE A 105 0.82 23.55 1.30
C ILE A 105 -0.42 23.62 0.40
N LEU A 106 -1.04 22.47 0.10
CA LEU A 106 -2.28 22.40 -0.69
C LEU A 106 -3.41 23.18 -0.01
N THR A 107 -3.60 23.01 1.30
CA THR A 107 -4.67 23.74 2.01
C THR A 107 -4.45 25.25 2.07
N HIS A 108 -3.20 25.69 2.12
CA HIS A 108 -2.88 27.11 2.00
C HIS A 108 -3.16 27.63 0.57
N ARG A 109 -2.82 26.86 -0.48
CA ARG A 109 -3.10 27.20 -1.90
C ARG A 109 -4.59 27.28 -2.21
N VAL A 110 -5.41 26.39 -1.63
CA VAL A 110 -6.87 26.38 -1.79
C VAL A 110 -7.56 27.44 -0.89
N ARG A 111 -6.80 28.32 -0.22
CA ARG A 111 -7.29 29.37 0.70
C ARG A 111 -8.16 28.83 1.84
N LEU A 112 -7.95 27.58 2.26
CA LEU A 112 -8.59 26.95 3.42
C LEU A 112 -7.94 27.45 4.72
N LYS A 113 -8.09 28.75 5.01
CA LYS A 113 -7.37 29.48 6.07
C LYS A 113 -7.57 28.95 7.50
N LYS A 114 -8.65 28.21 7.78
CA LYS A 114 -8.99 27.71 9.14
C LYS A 114 -9.50 26.27 9.19
N GLY A 115 -9.51 25.53 8.08
CA GLY A 115 -10.21 24.24 8.00
C GLY A 115 -9.38 23.00 8.35
N LEU A 116 -8.05 23.04 8.17
CA LEU A 116 -7.21 21.84 8.32
C LEU A 116 -7.27 21.24 9.73
N GLY A 117 -7.24 22.09 10.77
CA GLY A 117 -7.36 21.63 12.16
C GLY A 117 -8.68 20.90 12.44
N PHE A 118 -9.79 21.38 11.88
CA PHE A 118 -11.07 20.70 11.98
C PHE A 118 -11.08 19.36 11.24
N ILE A 119 -10.48 19.29 10.05
CA ILE A 119 -10.37 18.03 9.29
C ILE A 119 -9.59 16.99 10.10
N VAL A 120 -8.44 17.37 10.67
CA VAL A 120 -7.63 16.47 11.51
C VAL A 120 -8.41 16.04 12.75
N LEU A 121 -9.15 16.96 13.38
CA LEU A 121 -9.99 16.65 14.54
C LEU A 121 -11.09 15.64 14.19
N PHE A 122 -11.82 15.83 13.09
CA PHE A 122 -12.87 14.91 12.67
C PHE A 122 -12.30 13.52 12.31
N ILE A 123 -11.12 13.46 11.68
CA ILE A 123 -10.43 12.19 11.42
C ILE A 123 -10.05 11.50 12.74
N ALA A 124 -9.52 12.26 13.71
CA ALA A 124 -9.14 11.72 15.02
C ALA A 124 -10.35 11.20 15.79
N VAL A 125 -11.46 11.95 15.81
CA VAL A 125 -12.73 11.54 16.44
C VAL A 125 -13.29 10.30 15.75
N GLY A 126 -13.32 10.26 14.42
CA GLY A 126 -13.77 9.09 13.66
C GLY A 126 -12.96 7.84 13.97
N LYS A 127 -11.63 7.96 14.05
CA LYS A 127 -10.76 6.85 14.49
C LYS A 127 -11.02 6.43 15.93
N CYS A 128 -11.19 7.37 16.84
CA CYS A 128 -11.48 7.08 18.25
C CYS A 128 -12.81 6.31 18.41
N VAL A 129 -13.87 6.79 17.76
CA VAL A 129 -15.19 6.15 17.77
C VAL A 129 -15.13 4.76 17.11
N GLY A 130 -14.45 4.63 15.96
CA GLY A 130 -14.27 3.35 15.29
C GLY A 130 -13.56 2.32 16.18
N HIS A 131 -12.54 2.73 16.92
CA HIS A 131 -11.84 1.86 17.88
C HIS A 131 -12.73 1.48 19.06
N LEU A 132 -13.52 2.42 19.57
CA LEU A 132 -14.45 2.17 20.68
C LEU A 132 -15.54 1.17 20.27
N ILE A 133 -16.11 1.32 19.07
CA ILE A 133 -17.09 0.37 18.52
C ILE A 133 -16.46 -1.00 18.30
N TYR A 134 -15.25 -1.06 17.74
CA TYR A 134 -14.53 -2.32 17.53
C TYR A 134 -14.40 -3.10 18.85
N TYR A 135 -13.97 -2.45 19.94
CA TYR A 135 -13.86 -3.12 21.23
C TYR A 135 -15.20 -3.48 21.87
N LEU A 136 -16.23 -2.64 21.72
CA LEU A 136 -17.55 -2.90 22.34
C LEU A 136 -18.39 -3.93 21.60
N VAL A 137 -18.23 -4.09 20.29
CA VAL A 137 -19.06 -4.97 19.45
C VAL A 137 -18.33 -6.24 19.02
N ALA A 138 -17.02 -6.16 18.73
CA ALA A 138 -16.27 -7.31 18.23
C ALA A 138 -15.58 -8.13 19.33
N TYR A 139 -15.44 -7.57 20.55
CA TYR A 139 -14.76 -8.23 21.68
C TYR A 139 -15.69 -8.50 22.89
N ALA A 140 -16.96 -8.06 22.83
CA ALA A 140 -18.01 -8.42 23.80
C ALA A 140 -18.89 -9.55 23.23
#